data_AF-A0A800KLC3-F1
#
_entry.id   AF-A0A800KLC3-F1
#
_cell.length_a   1.000
_cell.length_b   1.000
_cell.length_c   1.000
_cell.angle_alpha   90.00
_cell.angle_beta   90.00
_cell.angle_gamma   90.00
#
_symmetry.space_group_name_H-M   'P 1'
#
loop_
_entity.id
_entity.type
_entity.pdbx_description
1 polymer ?
#
loop_
_entity_poly.entity_id
_entity_poly.type
_entity_poly.pdbx_seq_one_letter_code
_entity_poly.pdbx_strand_id
1 'polypeptide(L)'
;MPPTTATLPRAWRVEVFRDAQRDDPEGTQVQSALASLGIDGAKSVRLGRGYLLPAELQRSEVDNIVSGLLADPVLDRVRISEPGCAPETSTGCHRVLVAKKPGVTDAVAQTLARAM
;
A
#
# COMPACT_ATOMS: atom_id res chain seq x y z
N MET A 1 8.85 -13.94 -20.04
CA MET A 1 8.27 -14.51 -18.81
C MET A 1 6.76 -14.35 -18.90
N PRO A 2 5.95 -15.42 -18.75
CA PRO A 2 4.52 -15.23 -18.60
C PRO A 2 4.26 -14.40 -17.33
N PRO A 3 3.23 -13.53 -17.29
CA PRO A 3 2.83 -12.91 -16.04
C PRO A 3 2.41 -14.04 -15.10
N THR A 4 3.14 -14.20 -13.99
CA THR A 4 2.70 -15.08 -12.90
C THR A 4 1.28 -14.67 -12.55
N THR A 5 0.32 -15.57 -12.72
CA THR A 5 -1.06 -15.38 -12.30
C THR A 5 -1.05 -15.17 -10.79
N ALA A 6 -0.97 -13.92 -10.36
CA ALA A 6 -0.81 -13.58 -8.96
C ALA A 6 -2.15 -13.88 -8.29
N THR A 7 -2.23 -15.00 -7.57
CA THR A 7 -3.37 -15.30 -6.70
C THR A 7 -3.54 -14.13 -5.74
N LEU A 8 -4.68 -13.45 -5.85
CA LEU A 8 -4.97 -12.30 -5.00
C LEU A 8 -5.21 -12.79 -3.57
N PRO A 9 -4.67 -12.09 -2.57
CA PRO A 9 -4.85 -12.48 -1.19
C PRO A 9 -6.32 -12.38 -0.80
N ARG A 10 -6.81 -13.37 -0.04
CA ARG A 10 -8.08 -13.28 0.68
C ARG A 10 -7.89 -12.43 1.93
N ALA A 11 -7.67 -11.13 1.72
CA ALA A 11 -7.50 -10.13 2.77
C ALA A 11 -7.92 -8.77 2.24
N TRP A 12 -8.47 -7.92 3.12
CA TRP A 12 -8.70 -6.53 2.78
C TRP A 12 -7.36 -5.85 2.54
N ARG A 13 -7.23 -5.16 1.41
CA ARG A 13 -6.03 -4.38 1.12
C ARG A 13 -6.30 -2.93 1.38
N VAL A 14 -5.48 -2.33 2.23
CA VAL A 14 -5.53 -0.90 2.52
C VAL A 14 -4.21 -0.30 2.06
N GLU A 15 -4.29 0.67 1.15
CA GLU A 15 -3.13 1.43 0.67
C GLU A 15 -3.28 2.88 1.07
N VAL A 16 -2.34 3.36 1.88
CA VAL A 16 -2.34 4.71 2.44
C VAL A 16 -1.22 5.51 1.78
N PHE A 17 -1.60 6.51 1.01
CA PHE A 17 -0.69 7.44 0.35
C PHE A 17 -0.84 8.81 0.97
N ARG A 18 0.24 9.58 1.05
CA ARG A 18 0.13 11.00 1.35
C ARG A 18 -0.71 11.70 0.28
N ASP A 19 -1.46 12.73 0.66
CA ASP A 19 -2.23 13.55 -0.29
C ASP A 19 -1.36 14.07 -1.44
N ALA A 20 -1.95 14.16 -2.65
CA ALA A 20 -1.23 14.52 -3.86
C ALA A 20 -0.74 15.97 -3.90
N GLN A 21 -1.37 16.86 -3.14
CA GLN A 21 -0.97 18.27 -3.00
C GLN A 21 0.18 18.48 -2.02
N ARG A 22 0.67 17.41 -1.38
CA ARG A 22 1.74 17.45 -0.39
C ARG A 22 2.95 16.68 -0.89
N ASP A 23 4.13 17.11 -0.45
CA ASP A 23 5.38 16.44 -0.78
C ASP A 23 5.46 15.04 -0.18
N ASP A 24 5.81 14.08 -1.03
CA ASP A 24 6.18 12.71 -0.69
C ASP A 24 7.71 12.58 -0.75
N PRO A 25 8.42 12.85 0.36
CA PRO A 25 9.88 12.82 0.37
C PRO A 25 10.43 11.41 0.09
N GLU A 26 9.70 10.37 0.49
CA GLU A 26 10.10 8.98 0.26
C GLU A 26 9.96 8.63 -1.23
N GLY A 27 8.87 9.05 -1.87
CA GLY A 27 8.69 8.96 -3.33
C GLY A 27 9.81 9.65 -4.10
N THR A 28 10.18 10.88 -3.70
CA THR A 28 11.29 11.63 -4.29
C THR A 28 12.64 10.93 -4.12
N GLN A 29 12.88 10.31 -2.95
CA GLN A 29 14.09 9.55 -2.70
C GLN A 29 14.15 8.30 -3.61
N VAL A 30 13.05 7.57 -3.77
CA VAL A 30 12.98 6.43 -4.69
C VAL A 30 13.19 6.87 -6.13
N GLN A 31 12.60 7.98 -6.56
CA GLN A 31 12.81 8.52 -7.91
C GLN A 31 14.28 8.85 -8.17
N SER A 32 14.94 9.49 -7.19
CA SER A 32 16.37 9.78 -7.27
C SER A 32 17.20 8.50 -7.36
N ALA A 33 16.86 7.47 -6.58
CA ALA A 33 17.54 6.18 -6.61
C ALA A 33 17.36 5.45 -7.95
N LEU A 34 16.17 5.51 -8.56
CA LEU A 34 15.93 4.93 -9.89
C LEU A 34 16.84 5.59 -10.94
N ALA A 35 16.95 6.92 -10.91
CA ALA A 35 17.83 7.66 -11.82
C ALA A 35 19.31 7.26 -11.62
N SER A 36 19.77 7.12 -10.36
CA SER A 36 21.13 6.65 -10.07
C SER A 36 21.42 5.22 -10.55
N LEU A 37 20.38 4.39 -10.69
CA LEU A 37 20.48 3.03 -11.22
C LEU A 37 20.34 2.96 -12.75
N GLY A 38 20.16 4.10 -13.44
CA GLY A 38 19.93 4.17 -14.88
C GLY A 38 18.55 3.67 -15.31
N ILE A 39 17.59 3.62 -14.39
CA ILE A 39 16.19 3.28 -14.70
C ILE A 39 15.47 4.56 -15.10
N ASP A 40 15.55 4.88 -16.38
CA ASP A 40 14.92 6.06 -16.97
C ASP A 40 13.45 5.82 -17.34
N GLY A 41 12.63 6.88 -17.32
CA GLY A 41 11.23 6.87 -17.80
C GLY A 41 10.15 6.96 -16.71
N ALA A 42 10.51 6.82 -15.43
CA ALA A 42 9.58 7.08 -14.32
C ALA A 42 9.39 8.59 -14.11
N LYS A 43 8.28 9.14 -14.60
CA LYS A 43 7.95 10.59 -14.47
C LYS A 43 7.68 11.02 -13.03
N SER A 44 7.11 10.13 -12.22
CA SER A 44 6.78 10.37 -10.82
C SER A 44 6.76 9.05 -10.08
N VAL A 45 7.22 9.05 -8.84
CA VAL A 45 7.11 7.91 -7.92
C VAL A 45 6.33 8.37 -6.70
N ARG A 46 5.38 7.54 -6.26
CA ARG A 46 4.72 7.72 -4.97
C ARG A 46 4.99 6.49 -4.11
N LEU A 47 5.41 6.72 -2.87
CA LEU A 47 5.49 5.68 -1.87
C LEU A 47 4.25 5.74 -0.97
N GLY A 48 3.79 4.57 -0.57
CA GLY A 48 2.63 4.42 0.30
C GLY A 48 2.81 3.25 1.25
N ARG A 49 2.04 3.28 2.33
CA ARG A 49 1.99 2.21 3.32
C ARG A 49 0.89 1.24 2.91
N GLY A 50 1.20 -0.05 2.88
CA GLY A 50 0.26 -1.11 2.55
C GLY A 50 -0.05 -1.98 3.77
N TYR A 51 -1.32 -2.25 4.02
CA TYR A 51 -1.80 -3.14 5.07
C TYR A 51 -2.69 -4.23 4.47
N LEU A 52 -2.60 -5.43 5.03
CA LEU A 52 -3.51 -6.54 4.75
C LEU A 52 -4.27 -6.86 6.03
N LEU A 53 -5.59 -6.66 6.02
CA LEU A 53 -6.46 -6.93 7.17
C LEU A 53 -7.24 -8.25 6.96
N PRO A 54 -7.65 -8.94 8.03
CA PRO A 54 -8.39 -10.21 7.96
C PRO A 54 -9.65 -10.09 7.10
N ALA A 55 -9.90 -11.05 6.21
CA ALA A 55 -11.04 -11.02 5.28
C ALA A 55 -12.40 -11.12 5.97
N GLU A 56 -12.42 -11.59 7.21
CA GLU A 56 -13.60 -11.77 8.04
C GLU A 56 -14.18 -10.44 8.55
N LEU A 57 -13.39 -9.36 8.51
CA LEU A 57 -13.86 -8.02 8.88
C LEU A 57 -14.93 -7.51 7.91
N GLN A 58 -15.96 -6.88 8.45
CA GLN A 58 -16.94 -6.15 7.68
C GLN A 58 -16.36 -4.83 7.17
N ARG A 59 -16.96 -4.31 6.08
CA ARG A 59 -16.50 -3.06 5.48
C ARG A 59 -16.47 -1.88 6.47
N SER A 60 -17.50 -1.77 7.32
CA SER A 60 -17.57 -0.73 8.34
C SER A 60 -16.45 -0.82 9.38
N GLU A 61 -16.05 -2.04 9.77
CA GLU A 61 -14.93 -2.27 10.68
C GLU A 61 -13.61 -1.86 10.03
N VAL A 62 -13.41 -2.20 8.76
CA VAL A 62 -12.24 -1.77 7.98
C VAL A 62 -12.17 -0.25 7.89
N ASP A 63 -13.29 0.41 7.55
CA ASP A 63 -13.32 1.87 7.44
C ASP A 63 -12.99 2.55 8.79
N ASN A 64 -13.50 2.01 9.91
CA ASN A 64 -13.17 2.51 11.25
C ASN A 64 -11.68 2.34 11.59
N ILE A 65 -11.09 1.16 11.33
CA ILE A 65 -9.66 0.90 11.54
C ILE A 65 -8.83 1.86 10.70
N VAL A 66 -9.22 2.08 9.44
CA VAL A 66 -8.54 2.98 8.52
C VAL A 66 -8.52 4.42 9.07
N SER A 67 -9.69 4.97 9.41
CA SER A 67 -9.78 6.37 9.87
C SER A 67 -9.24 6.58 11.28
N GLY A 68 -9.27 5.55 12.12
CA GLY A 68 -8.89 5.65 13.53
C GLY A 68 -7.41 5.34 13.79
N LEU A 69 -6.78 4.50 12.96
CA LEU A 69 -5.46 3.94 13.25
C LEU A 69 -4.48 4.02 12.08
N LEU A 70 -4.91 3.74 10.85
CA LEU A 70 -3.98 3.53 9.73
C LEU A 70 -3.69 4.78 8.92
N ALA A 71 -4.63 5.74 8.87
CA ALA A 71 -4.54 6.91 8.03
C ALA A 71 -4.96 8.17 8.79
N ASP A 72 -4.26 9.27 8.53
CA ASP A 72 -4.69 10.59 8.95
C ASP A 72 -5.68 11.15 7.90
N PRO A 73 -6.92 11.52 8.27
CA PRO A 73 -7.93 11.95 7.31
C PRO A 73 -7.59 13.26 6.57
N VAL A 74 -6.68 14.07 7.13
CA VAL A 74 -6.26 15.36 6.57
C VAL A 74 -5.03 15.17 5.67
N LEU A 75 -4.09 14.33 6.09
CA LEU A 75 -2.79 14.18 5.42
C LEU A 75 -2.75 13.05 4.41
N ASP A 76 -3.58 12.02 4.58
CA ASP A 76 -3.53 10.79 3.79
C ASP A 76 -4.75 10.63 2.87
N ARG A 77 -4.56 9.78 1.86
CA ARG A 77 -5.57 9.28 0.93
C ARG A 77 -5.49 7.77 0.93
N VAL A 78 -6.63 7.13 1.11
CA VAL A 78 -6.70 5.68 1.28
C VAL A 78 -7.41 5.04 0.10
N ARG A 79 -6.86 3.91 -0.37
CA ARG A 79 -7.52 3.00 -1.30
C ARG A 79 -7.78 1.69 -0.58
N ILE A 80 -9.01 1.21 -0.65
CA ILE A 80 -9.44 -0.04 -0.02
C ILE A 80 -9.87 -1.00 -1.12
N SER A 81 -9.28 -2.18 -1.16
CA SER A 81 -9.69 -3.27 -2.05
C SER A 81 -10.22 -4.44 -1.24
N GLU A 82 -11.34 -5.00 -1.70
CA GLU A 82 -11.99 -6.13 -1.05
C GLU A 82 -11.15 -7.41 -1.14
N PRO A 83 -11.36 -8.39 -0.24
CA PRO A 83 -10.67 -9.67 -0.28
C PRO A 83 -10.85 -10.38 -1.63
N GLY A 84 -9.74 -10.78 -2.25
CA GLY A 84 -9.74 -11.43 -3.57
C GLY A 84 -9.93 -10.49 -4.77
N CYS A 85 -10.13 -9.19 -4.55
CA CYS A 85 -10.23 -8.20 -5.61
C CYS A 85 -8.87 -7.57 -5.93
N ALA A 86 -8.65 -7.25 -7.21
CA ALA A 86 -7.44 -6.58 -7.65
C ALA A 86 -7.48 -5.11 -7.22
N PRO A 87 -6.33 -4.51 -6.83
CA PRO A 87 -6.28 -3.08 -6.56
C PRO A 87 -6.51 -2.29 -7.84
N GLU A 88 -7.14 -1.13 -7.72
CA GLU A 88 -7.28 -0.20 -8.82
C GLU A 88 -5.90 0.25 -9.31
N THR A 89 -5.65 0.10 -10.61
CA THR A 89 -4.42 0.54 -11.26
C THR A 89 -4.80 1.58 -12.31
N SER A 90 -4.22 2.78 -12.20
CA SER A 90 -4.37 3.83 -13.20
C SER A 90 -3.51 3.53 -14.43
N THR A 91 -4.06 3.79 -15.62
CA THR A 91 -3.35 3.64 -16.89
C THR A 91 -2.03 4.41 -16.89
N GLY A 92 -0.94 3.75 -17.29
CA GLY A 92 0.39 4.35 -17.30
C GLY A 92 1.10 4.36 -15.94
N CYS A 93 0.52 3.75 -14.90
CA CYS A 93 1.17 3.57 -13.61
C CYS A 93 1.58 2.11 -13.39
N HIS A 94 2.82 1.90 -12.97
CA HIS A 94 3.29 0.60 -12.49
C HIS A 94 3.23 0.56 -10.98
N ARG A 95 2.57 -0.48 -10.45
CA ARG A 95 2.46 -0.71 -9.01
C ARG A 95 3.46 -1.78 -8.58
N VAL A 96 4.31 -1.45 -7.63
CA VAL A 96 5.27 -2.39 -7.03
C VAL A 96 4.88 -2.62 -5.58
N LEU A 97 4.59 -3.88 -5.22
CA LEU A 97 4.32 -4.28 -3.85
C LEU A 97 5.62 -4.81 -3.22
N VAL A 98 6.05 -4.18 -2.14
CA VAL A 98 7.16 -4.67 -1.32
C VAL A 98 6.59 -5.19 -0.01
N ALA A 99 6.83 -6.46 0.29
CA ALA A 99 6.37 -7.10 1.51
C ALA A 99 7.52 -7.88 2.16
N LYS A 100 7.45 -8.05 3.48
CA LYS A 100 8.36 -8.93 4.20
C LYS A 100 8.17 -10.37 3.71
N LYS A 101 9.28 -11.13 3.67
CA LYS A 101 9.23 -12.55 3.30
C LYS A 101 8.40 -13.34 4.34
N PRO A 102 7.73 -14.44 3.94
CA PRO A 102 7.05 -15.32 4.88
C PRO A 102 7.96 -15.77 6.02
N GLY A 103 7.44 -15.79 7.25
CA GLY A 103 8.21 -16.15 8.46
C GLY A 103 9.06 -15.02 9.04
N VAL A 104 9.17 -13.86 8.37
CA VAL A 104 9.85 -12.68 8.94
C VAL A 104 8.89 -11.95 9.88
N THR A 105 9.35 -11.73 11.12
CA THR A 105 8.59 -11.01 12.13
C THR A 105 8.29 -9.58 11.69
N ASP A 106 7.03 -9.20 11.76
CA ASP A 106 6.59 -7.82 11.58
C ASP A 106 6.14 -7.20 12.91
N ALA A 107 7.07 -6.51 13.58
CA ALA A 107 6.78 -5.83 14.84
C ALA A 107 5.71 -4.74 14.70
N VAL A 108 5.67 -4.03 13.57
CA VAL A 108 4.65 -2.99 13.32
C VAL A 108 3.28 -3.63 13.17
N ALA A 109 3.18 -4.70 12.40
CA ALA A 109 1.93 -5.44 12.26
C ALA A 109 1.45 -6.02 13.60
N GLN A 110 2.36 -6.52 14.45
CA GLN A 110 2.02 -7.01 15.78
C GLN A 110 1.48 -5.91 16.69
N THR A 111 2.07 -4.71 16.67
CA THR A 111 1.57 -3.57 17.44
C THR A 111 0.18 -3.16 16.97
N LEU A 112 -0.03 -3.08 15.65
CA LEU A 112 -1.34 -2.73 15.08
C LEU A 112 -2.41 -3.78 15.44
N ALA A 113 -2.08 -5.07 15.36
CA ALA A 113 -2.99 -6.15 15.71
C ALA A 113 -3.44 -6.13 17.19
N ARG A 114 -2.66 -5.50 18.09
CA ARG A 114 -3.03 -5.31 19.50
C ARG A 114 -3.87 -4.06 19.76
N ALA A 115 -3.82 -3.09 18.85
CA ALA A 115 -4.55 -1.82 18.95
C ALA A 115 -5.91 -1.85 18.26
N MET A 116 -6.16 -2.89 17.46
CA MET A 116 -7.44 -3.22 16.82
C MET A 116 -8.40 -3.89 17.79
#